data_AF-A0A967VNP6-F1
#
_entry.id   AF-A0A967VNP6-F1
#
_cell.length_a   1.000
_cell.length_b   1.000
_cell.length_c   1.000
_cell.angle_alpha   90.00
_cell.angle_beta   90.00
_cell.angle_gamma   90.00
#
_symmetry.space_group_name_H-M   'P 1'
#
loop_
_entity.id
_entity.type
_entity.pdbx_description
1 polymer ?
#
loop_
_entity_poly.entity_id
_entity_poly.type
_entity_poly.pdbx_seq_one_letter_code
_entity_poly.pdbx_strand_id
1 'polypeptide(L)'
;CYYCKSELFGRLTAIASERGATVIDGSNADDRADYRPGAAAGRERGVRSPLQEAGLTKDEIRALSRRAGLPTWEAPASPCLASRIPYGIAVTRDRLRQIERAEEALRVLRSWRALRVRHHGEMARLEVAAADLAALTDESARAGVSKALRDAGFGAAGLDLAGYRQGALNEALEAGGNGSGLDAPEASRSRLAELGFDVRVQVMGADGDLAVLWPAAGTDAGALVERRDAVVAACRMAACRYVMLALY
;
A
#
# COMPACT_ATOMS: atom_id res chain seq x y z
N CYS A 1 13.29 -0.42 2.40
CA CYS A 1 13.73 -0.18 1.00
C CYS A 1 15.23 -0.47 0.88
N TYR A 2 15.80 -0.36 -0.33
CA TYR A 2 17.23 -0.55 -0.58
C TYR A 2 18.10 0.41 0.26
N TYR A 3 17.82 1.71 0.22
CA TYR A 3 18.63 2.74 0.90
C TYR A 3 18.69 2.57 2.41
N CYS A 4 17.53 2.37 3.07
CA CYS A 4 17.51 2.16 4.53
C CYS A 4 18.26 0.88 4.93
N LYS A 5 18.08 -0.22 4.18
CA LYS A 5 18.80 -1.47 4.47
C LYS A 5 20.30 -1.33 4.16
N SER A 6 20.68 -0.57 3.13
CA SER A 6 22.08 -0.28 2.82
C SER A 6 22.77 0.42 3.99
N GLU A 7 22.20 1.53 4.48
CA GLU A 7 22.74 2.24 5.64
C GLU A 7 22.81 1.34 6.89
N LEU A 8 21.70 0.65 7.20
CA LEU A 8 21.61 -0.24 8.36
C LEU A 8 22.67 -1.34 8.32
N PHE A 9 22.76 -2.08 7.21
CA PHE A 9 23.70 -3.17 7.07
C PHE A 9 25.14 -2.67 7.01
N GLY A 10 25.40 -1.45 6.55
CA GLY A 10 26.74 -0.86 6.68
C GLY A 10 27.23 -0.73 8.10
N ARG A 11 26.38 -0.15 8.93
CA ARG A 11 26.69 0.00 10.36
C ARG A 11 26.84 -1.36 11.03
N LEU A 12 25.93 -2.29 10.75
CA LEU A 12 25.98 -3.63 11.34
C LEU A 12 27.19 -4.43 10.88
N THR A 13 27.57 -4.38 9.60
CA THR A 13 28.75 -5.09 9.09
C THR A 13 30.05 -4.53 9.68
N ALA A 14 30.15 -3.20 9.87
CA ALA A 14 31.29 -2.60 10.56
C ALA A 14 31.43 -3.13 12.01
N ILE A 15 30.34 -3.12 12.77
CA ILE A 15 30.30 -3.65 14.14
C ILE A 15 30.61 -5.15 14.17
N ALA A 16 30.08 -5.91 13.21
CA ALA A 16 30.28 -7.35 13.13
C ALA A 16 31.74 -7.70 12.84
N SER A 17 32.41 -6.93 11.98
CA SER A 17 33.83 -7.09 11.67
C SER A 17 34.72 -6.90 12.91
N GLU A 18 34.43 -5.90 13.73
CA GLU A 18 35.17 -5.65 14.98
C GLU A 18 35.01 -6.79 16.00
N ARG A 19 33.91 -7.54 15.92
CA ARG A 19 33.54 -8.59 16.87
C ARG A 19 33.75 -10.02 16.36
N GLY A 20 34.25 -10.19 15.13
CA GLY A 20 34.31 -11.50 14.48
C GLY A 20 32.94 -12.17 14.33
N ALA A 21 31.88 -11.38 14.19
CA ALA A 21 30.50 -11.85 14.10
C ALA A 21 29.98 -11.82 12.65
N THR A 22 28.86 -12.50 12.41
CA THR A 22 28.13 -12.46 11.13
C THR A 22 26.79 -11.77 11.32
N VAL A 23 26.43 -10.86 10.42
CA VAL A 23 25.12 -10.22 10.41
C VAL A 23 24.10 -11.17 9.78
N ILE A 24 22.99 -11.41 10.47
CA ILE A 24 21.87 -12.19 9.96
C ILE A 24 20.58 -11.37 9.94
N ASP A 25 19.69 -11.63 8.99
CA ASP A 25 18.35 -11.07 8.95
C ASP A 25 17.24 -12.14 8.97
N GLY A 26 16.01 -11.70 9.22
CA GLY A 26 14.84 -12.56 9.35
C GLY A 26 14.09 -12.84 8.04
N SER A 27 14.73 -12.67 6.88
CA SER A 27 14.07 -13.01 5.60
C SER A 27 13.77 -14.52 5.55
N ASN A 28 12.60 -14.88 5.00
CA ASN A 28 12.10 -16.27 4.93
C ASN A 28 11.86 -16.72 3.48
N ALA A 29 11.40 -17.96 3.28
CA ALA A 29 11.20 -18.53 1.95
C ALA A 29 10.09 -17.83 1.14
N ASP A 30 9.00 -17.41 1.79
CA ASP A 30 7.88 -16.73 1.11
C ASP A 30 8.29 -15.37 0.54
N ASP A 31 9.33 -14.76 1.09
CA ASP A 31 9.83 -13.46 0.64
C ASP A 31 10.51 -13.50 -0.74
N ARG A 32 10.79 -14.70 -1.30
CA ARG A 32 11.47 -14.85 -2.61
C ARG A 32 10.64 -14.37 -3.79
N ALA A 33 9.31 -14.48 -3.70
CA ALA A 33 8.39 -14.05 -4.74
C ALA A 33 8.07 -12.54 -4.66
N ASP A 34 8.53 -11.85 -3.62
CA ASP A 34 8.23 -10.44 -3.34
C ASP A 34 9.38 -9.55 -3.84
N TYR A 35 9.07 -8.48 -4.58
CA TYR A 35 10.10 -7.52 -4.96
C TYR A 35 10.57 -6.73 -3.73
N ARG A 36 11.68 -7.18 -3.15
CA ARG A 36 12.28 -6.61 -1.94
C ARG A 36 13.65 -6.04 -2.24
N PRO A 37 13.73 -4.78 -2.70
CA PRO A 37 15.01 -4.17 -3.05
C PRO A 37 15.96 -4.08 -1.84
N GLY A 38 15.44 -4.12 -0.61
CA GLY A 38 16.28 -4.22 0.59
C GLY A 38 17.07 -5.53 0.72
N ALA A 39 16.62 -6.64 0.13
CA ALA A 39 17.36 -7.90 0.17
C ALA A 39 18.67 -7.84 -0.64
N ALA A 40 18.67 -7.08 -1.75
CA ALA A 40 19.88 -6.82 -2.53
C ALA A 40 20.96 -6.13 -1.68
N ALA A 41 20.58 -5.08 -0.94
CA ALA A 41 21.50 -4.37 -0.03
C ALA A 41 22.12 -5.28 1.06
N GLY A 42 21.40 -6.31 1.50
CA GLY A 42 21.92 -7.31 2.44
C GLY A 42 22.97 -8.20 1.79
N ARG A 43 22.68 -8.75 0.60
CA ARG A 43 23.60 -9.59 -0.16
C ARG A 43 24.89 -8.86 -0.51
N GLU A 44 24.80 -7.62 -0.95
CA GLU A 44 25.95 -6.75 -1.25
C GLU A 44 26.91 -6.57 -0.06
N ARG A 45 26.43 -6.77 1.17
CA ARG A 45 27.19 -6.60 2.42
C ARG A 45 27.43 -7.90 3.16
N GLY A 46 27.17 -9.04 2.52
CA GLY A 46 27.40 -10.37 3.09
C GLY A 46 26.45 -10.75 4.23
N VAL A 47 25.29 -10.09 4.34
CA VAL A 47 24.27 -10.46 5.32
C VAL A 47 23.67 -11.82 4.96
N ARG A 48 23.54 -12.70 5.95
CA ARG A 48 22.93 -14.04 5.78
C ARG A 48 21.47 -14.03 6.17
N SER A 49 20.68 -14.91 5.57
CA SER A 49 19.25 -15.05 5.87
C SER A 49 18.94 -16.51 6.18
N PRO A 50 19.31 -17.03 7.36
CA PRO A 50 19.29 -18.47 7.65
C PRO A 50 17.92 -19.13 7.46
N LEU A 51 16.83 -18.41 7.78
CA LEU A 51 15.47 -18.93 7.61
C LEU A 51 15.13 -19.13 6.12
N GLN A 52 15.46 -18.16 5.27
CA GLN A 52 15.31 -18.25 3.82
C GLN A 52 16.26 -19.27 3.19
N GLU A 53 17.49 -19.39 3.70
CA GLU A 53 18.49 -20.37 3.25
C GLU A 53 18.06 -21.81 3.58
N ALA A 54 17.43 -22.00 4.73
CA ALA A 54 16.83 -23.28 5.14
C ALA A 54 15.48 -23.58 4.45
N GLY A 55 14.96 -22.66 3.64
CA GLY A 55 13.67 -22.83 2.95
C GLY A 55 12.45 -22.74 3.87
N LEU A 56 12.59 -22.16 5.07
CA LEU A 56 11.49 -22.06 6.03
C LEU A 56 10.48 -21.00 5.60
N THR A 57 9.23 -21.43 5.50
CA THR A 57 8.06 -20.57 5.30
C THR A 57 7.67 -19.88 6.60
N LYS A 58 6.87 -18.82 6.48
CA LYS A 58 6.34 -18.05 7.60
C LYS A 58 5.52 -18.93 8.55
N ASP A 59 4.73 -19.85 8.04
CA ASP A 59 3.90 -20.72 8.87
C ASP A 59 4.75 -21.73 9.65
N GLU A 60 5.80 -22.28 9.03
CA GLU A 60 6.77 -23.12 9.74
C GLU A 60 7.52 -22.32 10.82
N ILE A 61 7.95 -21.09 10.52
CA ILE A 61 8.61 -20.21 11.49
C ILE A 61 7.67 -19.92 12.67
N ARG A 62 6.39 -19.64 12.42
CA ARG A 62 5.38 -19.42 13.47
C ARG A 62 5.18 -20.67 14.33
N ALA A 63 5.10 -21.85 13.73
CA ALA A 63 4.98 -23.10 14.46
C ALA A 63 6.22 -23.38 15.33
N LEU A 64 7.42 -23.18 14.80
CA LEU A 64 8.69 -23.32 15.54
C LEU A 64 8.79 -22.28 16.67
N SER A 65 8.46 -21.02 16.40
CA SER A 65 8.44 -19.93 17.37
C SER A 65 7.46 -20.21 18.52
N ARG A 66 6.26 -20.74 18.21
CA ARG A 66 5.27 -21.11 19.20
C ARG A 66 5.75 -22.29 20.07
N ARG A 67 6.35 -23.31 19.46
CA ARG A 67 6.95 -24.45 20.18
C ARG A 67 8.09 -24.03 21.10
N ALA A 68 8.87 -23.02 20.70
CA ALA A 68 9.94 -22.44 21.51
C ALA A 68 9.43 -21.49 22.62
N GLY A 69 8.12 -21.25 22.72
CA GLY A 69 7.53 -20.36 23.72
C GLY A 69 7.80 -18.86 23.47
N LEU A 70 8.16 -18.47 22.25
CA LEU A 70 8.44 -17.07 21.94
C LEU A 70 7.13 -16.27 21.86
N PRO A 71 6.99 -15.15 22.60
CA PRO A 71 5.74 -14.38 22.67
C PRO A 71 5.39 -13.68 21.34
N THR A 72 6.36 -13.57 20.43
CA THR A 72 6.22 -12.90 19.14
C THR A 72 5.76 -13.82 18.01
N TRP A 73 5.38 -15.07 18.31
CA TRP A 73 5.05 -16.07 17.27
C TRP A 73 3.90 -15.63 16.36
N GLU A 74 2.97 -14.81 16.86
CA GLU A 74 1.83 -14.28 16.08
C GLU A 74 1.96 -12.79 15.75
N ALA A 75 3.14 -12.19 15.96
CA ALA A 75 3.32 -10.75 15.73
C ALA A 75 2.97 -10.38 14.27
N PRO A 76 2.16 -9.32 14.06
CA PRO A 76 1.83 -8.87 12.72
C PRO A 76 3.06 -8.26 12.04
N ALA A 77 3.10 -8.32 10.71
CA ALA A 77 4.15 -7.66 9.94
C ALA A 77 4.04 -6.13 10.13
N SER A 78 5.15 -5.47 10.43
CA SER A 78 5.24 -4.01 10.56
C SER A 78 6.09 -3.42 9.42
N PRO A 79 5.51 -3.19 8.24
CA PRO A 79 6.24 -2.64 7.11
C PRO A 79 6.57 -1.17 7.34
N CYS A 80 7.80 -0.78 7.01
CA CYS A 80 8.29 0.60 7.06
C CYS A 80 7.38 1.59 6.32
N LEU A 81 7.30 2.84 6.80
CA LEU A 81 6.58 3.94 6.15
C LEU A 81 7.01 4.20 4.70
N ALA A 82 8.26 3.89 4.34
CA ALA A 82 8.72 4.00 2.94
C ALA A 82 7.90 3.12 1.98
N SER A 83 7.24 2.06 2.46
CA SER A 83 6.33 1.26 1.64
C SER A 83 5.05 2.02 1.27
N ARG A 84 4.78 3.21 1.81
CA ARG A 84 3.63 4.03 1.42
C ARG A 84 3.94 4.94 0.24
N ILE A 85 5.20 5.01 -0.17
CA ILE A 85 5.66 5.87 -1.27
C ILE A 85 5.83 4.98 -2.52
N PRO A 86 5.21 5.34 -3.67
CA PRO A 86 5.39 4.62 -4.93
C PRO A 86 6.85 4.52 -5.36
N TYR A 87 7.18 3.49 -6.14
CA TYR A 87 8.50 3.38 -6.76
C TYR A 87 8.76 4.56 -7.72
N GLY A 88 10.03 4.95 -7.86
CA GLY A 88 10.43 6.13 -8.63
C GLY A 88 10.27 7.46 -7.88
N ILE A 89 9.54 7.49 -6.76
CA ILE A 89 9.37 8.70 -5.94
C ILE A 89 10.39 8.72 -4.80
N ALA A 90 11.03 9.88 -4.61
CA ALA A 90 12.01 10.07 -3.56
C ALA A 90 11.40 9.92 -2.16
N VAL A 91 12.04 9.10 -1.32
CA VAL A 91 11.70 8.95 0.10
C VAL A 91 12.34 10.09 0.87
N THR A 92 11.55 11.10 1.23
CA THR A 92 12.02 12.25 2.04
C THR A 92 11.46 12.20 3.46
N ARG A 93 12.17 12.84 4.39
CA ARG A 93 11.73 12.97 5.79
C ARG A 93 10.32 13.59 5.89
N ASP A 94 10.04 14.60 5.08
CA ASP A 94 8.76 15.30 5.13
C ASP A 94 7.60 14.44 4.64
N ARG A 95 7.79 13.67 3.57
CA ARG A 95 6.78 12.70 3.09
C ARG A 95 6.53 11.61 4.14
N LEU A 96 7.59 11.08 4.76
CA LEU A 96 7.45 10.08 5.81
C LEU A 96 6.67 10.63 7.02
N ARG A 97 7.00 11.83 7.48
CA ARG A 97 6.29 12.52 8.58
C ARG A 97 4.84 12.86 8.21
N GLN A 98 4.58 13.20 6.96
CA GLN A 98 3.23 13.44 6.46
C GLN A 98 2.38 12.17 6.51
N ILE A 99 2.93 11.04 6.02
CA ILE A 99 2.27 9.73 6.10
C ILE A 99 2.05 9.30 7.55
N GLU A 100 3.06 9.45 8.41
CA GLU A 100 3.00 9.10 9.83
C GLU A 100 1.88 9.84 10.55
N ARG A 101 1.86 11.18 10.45
CA ARG A 101 0.79 12.01 11.03
C ARG A 101 -0.59 11.62 10.53
N ALA A 102 -0.71 11.31 9.25
CA ALA A 102 -1.97 10.86 8.66
C ALA A 102 -2.42 9.50 9.22
N GLU A 103 -1.55 8.49 9.26
CA GLU A 103 -1.89 7.17 9.81
C GLU A 103 -2.20 7.24 11.31
N GLU A 104 -1.49 8.08 12.08
CA GLU A 104 -1.76 8.32 13.50
C GLU A 104 -3.13 8.97 13.73
N ALA A 105 -3.44 10.05 13.02
CA ALA A 105 -4.72 10.73 13.14
C ALA A 105 -5.90 9.81 12.79
N LEU A 106 -5.76 9.00 11.75
CA LEU A 106 -6.79 8.03 11.36
C LEU A 106 -6.99 6.91 12.39
N ARG A 107 -5.93 6.48 13.09
CA ARG A 107 -6.03 5.50 14.18
C ARG A 107 -6.78 6.03 15.40
N VAL A 108 -6.77 7.35 15.63
CA VAL A 108 -7.56 7.98 16.70
C VAL A 108 -9.06 7.98 16.36
N LEU A 109 -9.41 8.14 15.08
CA LEU A 109 -10.81 8.16 14.65
C LEU A 109 -11.49 6.80 14.78
N ARG A 110 -10.75 5.71 14.53
CA ARG A 110 -11.30 4.36 14.51
C ARG A 110 -10.21 3.30 14.67
N SER A 111 -10.60 2.15 15.25
CA SER A 111 -9.80 0.93 15.21
C SER A 111 -9.92 0.26 13.83
N TRP A 112 -8.86 0.37 13.03
CA TRP A 112 -8.75 -0.24 11.69
C TRP A 112 -8.07 -1.60 11.77
N ARG A 113 -8.61 -2.60 11.06
CA ARG A 113 -7.96 -3.92 10.95
C ARG A 113 -6.69 -3.85 10.12
N ALA A 114 -6.72 -3.02 9.07
CA ALA A 114 -5.56 -2.63 8.29
C ALA A 114 -5.74 -1.17 7.88
N LEU A 115 -4.64 -0.41 7.91
CA LEU A 115 -4.61 0.99 7.55
C LEU A 115 -3.28 1.30 6.88
N ARG A 116 -3.34 1.89 5.67
CA ARG A 116 -2.21 2.53 5.03
C ARG A 116 -2.62 3.82 4.34
N VAL A 117 -1.77 4.84 4.43
CA VAL A 117 -1.91 6.08 3.66
C VAL A 117 -0.81 6.13 2.60
N ARG A 118 -1.14 5.87 1.33
CA ARG A 118 -0.18 5.96 0.23
C ARG A 118 -0.03 7.40 -0.24
N HIS A 119 1.21 7.81 -0.50
CA HIS A 119 1.58 9.16 -0.91
C HIS A 119 1.61 9.27 -2.44
N HIS A 120 0.70 10.06 -3.01
CA HIS A 120 0.60 10.33 -4.45
C HIS A 120 0.76 11.83 -4.72
N GLY A 121 1.85 12.44 -4.24
CA GLY A 121 2.08 13.87 -4.38
C GLY A 121 1.18 14.66 -3.42
N GLU A 122 0.29 15.49 -3.97
CA GLU A 122 -0.68 16.24 -3.16
C GLU A 122 -1.83 15.37 -2.63
N MET A 123 -1.93 14.12 -3.10
CA MET A 123 -3.02 13.21 -2.77
C MET A 123 -2.60 12.09 -1.81
N ALA A 124 -3.43 11.86 -0.81
CA ALA A 124 -3.43 10.65 0.02
C ALA A 124 -4.40 9.62 -0.54
N ARG A 125 -3.91 8.41 -0.79
CA ARG A 125 -4.77 7.24 -1.02
C ARG A 125 -4.85 6.41 0.24
N LEU A 126 -6.05 6.30 0.79
CA LEU A 126 -6.35 5.49 1.95
C LEU A 126 -6.63 4.04 1.53
N GLU A 127 -5.88 3.10 2.08
CA GLU A 127 -6.16 1.66 1.99
C GLU A 127 -6.58 1.16 3.38
N VAL A 128 -7.79 0.59 3.47
CA VAL A 128 -8.30 -0.06 4.68
C VAL A 128 -8.69 -1.50 4.39
N ALA A 129 -8.84 -2.34 5.42
CA ALA A 129 -9.34 -3.70 5.21
C ALA A 129 -10.71 -3.67 4.51
N ALA A 130 -11.00 -4.64 3.64
CA ALA A 130 -12.26 -4.69 2.90
C ALA A 130 -13.49 -4.66 3.83
N ALA A 131 -13.40 -5.28 5.01
CA ALA A 131 -14.44 -5.28 6.02
C ALA A 131 -14.66 -3.91 6.69
N ASP A 132 -13.71 -2.98 6.56
CA ASP A 132 -13.78 -1.63 7.12
C ASP A 132 -14.29 -0.60 6.07
N LEU A 133 -14.40 -0.97 4.78
CA LEU A 133 -14.91 -0.10 3.71
C LEU A 133 -16.36 0.33 3.95
N ALA A 134 -17.21 -0.59 4.43
CA ALA A 134 -18.62 -0.29 4.71
C ALA A 134 -18.77 0.80 5.80
N ALA A 135 -17.81 0.94 6.71
CA ALA A 135 -17.84 2.00 7.72
C ALA A 135 -17.53 3.39 7.14
N LEU A 136 -17.01 3.45 5.91
CA LEU A 136 -16.69 4.67 5.18
C LEU A 136 -17.78 5.03 4.15
N THR A 137 -18.95 4.40 4.19
CA THR A 137 -20.12 4.85 3.42
C THR A 137 -20.84 5.98 4.12
N ASP A 138 -20.72 6.06 5.45
CA ASP A 138 -21.26 7.14 6.27
C ASP A 138 -20.54 8.47 6.01
N GLU A 139 -21.31 9.52 5.80
CA GLU A 139 -20.81 10.84 5.46
C GLU A 139 -19.95 11.44 6.57
N SER A 140 -20.36 11.27 7.83
CA SER A 140 -19.61 11.79 8.98
C SER A 140 -18.26 11.10 9.12
N ALA A 141 -18.21 9.78 8.93
CA ALA A 141 -16.98 9.01 8.92
C ALA A 141 -16.04 9.46 7.78
N ARG A 142 -16.56 9.65 6.56
CA ARG A 142 -15.76 10.16 5.43
C ARG A 142 -15.25 11.57 5.69
N ALA A 143 -16.10 12.46 6.19
CA ALA A 143 -15.71 13.84 6.50
C ALA A 143 -14.59 13.87 7.56
N GLY A 144 -14.66 13.03 8.58
CA GLY A 144 -13.61 12.88 9.59
C GLY A 144 -12.27 12.42 9.00
N VAL A 145 -12.30 11.38 8.15
CA VAL A 145 -11.10 10.88 7.45
C VAL A 145 -10.52 11.95 6.52
N SER A 146 -11.37 12.59 5.73
CA SER A 146 -11.02 13.65 4.78
C SER A 146 -10.36 14.83 5.51
N LYS A 147 -10.89 15.22 6.67
CA LYS A 147 -10.30 16.23 7.54
C LYS A 147 -8.94 15.81 8.07
N ALA A 148 -8.80 14.60 8.61
CA ALA A 148 -7.53 14.11 9.16
C ALA A 148 -6.41 14.09 8.10
N LEU A 149 -6.73 13.70 6.86
CA LEU A 149 -5.78 13.70 5.75
C LEU A 149 -5.38 15.12 5.32
N ARG A 150 -6.34 16.07 5.29
CA ARG A 150 -6.04 17.48 5.04
C ARG A 150 -5.15 18.10 6.12
N ASP A 151 -5.46 17.84 7.39
CA ASP A 151 -4.67 18.35 8.52
C ASP A 151 -3.23 17.79 8.54
N ALA A 152 -3.03 16.57 8.00
CA ALA A 152 -1.71 16.01 7.79
C ALA A 152 -0.93 16.71 6.65
N GLY A 153 -1.62 17.48 5.79
CA GLY A 153 -1.03 18.31 4.73
C GLY A 153 -1.29 17.81 3.31
N PHE A 154 -2.24 16.88 3.11
CA PHE A 154 -2.63 16.46 1.76
C PHE A 154 -3.69 17.42 1.20
N GLY A 155 -3.48 17.94 -0.01
CA GLY A 155 -4.50 18.72 -0.73
C GLY A 155 -5.67 17.86 -1.19
N ALA A 156 -5.44 16.55 -1.30
CA ALA A 156 -6.37 15.60 -1.88
C ALA A 156 -6.49 14.28 -1.09
N ALA A 157 -7.69 13.69 -1.00
CA ALA A 157 -7.94 12.42 -0.33
C ALA A 157 -8.84 11.49 -1.17
N GLY A 158 -8.45 10.22 -1.27
CA GLY A 158 -9.23 9.17 -1.92
C GLY A 158 -9.18 7.85 -1.16
N LEU A 159 -10.27 7.08 -1.20
CA LEU A 159 -10.36 5.72 -0.65
C LEU A 159 -10.11 4.70 -1.75
N ASP A 160 -9.10 3.84 -1.59
CA ASP A 160 -8.83 2.74 -2.51
C ASP A 160 -9.98 1.72 -2.46
N LEU A 161 -10.73 1.60 -3.55
CA LEU A 161 -11.85 0.67 -3.64
C LEU A 161 -11.38 -0.78 -3.67
N ALA A 162 -10.15 -1.10 -4.08
CA ALA A 162 -9.62 -2.45 -3.94
C ALA A 162 -9.27 -2.80 -2.48
N GLY A 163 -9.22 -1.79 -1.60
CA GLY A 163 -8.86 -1.93 -0.20
C GLY A 163 -7.39 -2.33 0.01
N TYR A 164 -7.09 -2.67 1.26
CA TYR A 164 -5.76 -3.08 1.68
C TYR A 164 -5.38 -4.45 1.12
N ARG A 165 -4.25 -4.49 0.40
CA ARG A 165 -3.65 -5.73 -0.12
C ARG A 165 -2.15 -5.78 0.16
N GLN A 166 -1.66 -6.94 0.60
CA GLN A 166 -0.22 -7.15 0.78
C GLN A 166 0.45 -7.11 -0.61
N GLY A 167 1.61 -6.45 -0.73
CA GLY A 167 2.32 -6.36 -2.00
C GLY A 167 1.71 -5.41 -3.04
N ALA A 168 0.67 -4.62 -2.72
CA ALA A 168 -0.02 -3.74 -3.70
C ALA A 168 0.88 -2.71 -4.45
N LEU A 169 2.09 -2.43 -3.94
CA LEU A 169 3.07 -1.62 -4.67
C LEU A 169 3.78 -2.40 -5.79
N ASN A 170 3.92 -3.72 -5.65
CA ASN A 170 4.64 -4.56 -6.61
C ASN A 170 3.81 -4.82 -7.87
N GLU A 171 2.49 -4.68 -7.79
CA GLU A 171 1.60 -4.68 -8.97
C GLU A 171 2.08 -3.66 -10.03
N ALA A 172 2.84 -2.64 -9.63
CA ALA A 172 3.53 -1.73 -10.52
C ALA A 172 4.55 -2.34 -11.45
N LEU A 173 5.27 -3.31 -10.94
CA LEU A 173 6.46 -3.86 -11.58
C LEU A 173 6.05 -4.97 -12.55
N GLU A 174 4.92 -5.62 -12.29
CA GLU A 174 4.34 -6.66 -13.14
C GLU A 174 3.66 -6.07 -14.38
N ALA A 175 3.12 -4.85 -14.29
CA ALA A 175 2.44 -4.16 -15.39
C ALA A 175 3.41 -3.50 -16.41
N GLY A 176 4.73 -3.69 -16.29
CA GLY A 176 5.77 -3.11 -17.15
C GLY A 176 5.81 -3.60 -18.61
N GLY A 177 4.70 -4.15 -19.13
CA GLY A 177 4.54 -4.53 -20.54
C GLY A 177 3.67 -3.52 -21.29
N ASN A 178 4.29 -2.79 -22.23
CA ASN A 178 3.68 -2.06 -23.35
C ASN A 178 2.16 -1.82 -23.29
N GLY A 179 1.76 -0.67 -22.77
CA GLY A 179 0.43 -0.09 -22.95
C GLY A 179 0.51 1.30 -23.58
N SER A 180 1.07 1.42 -24.79
CA SER A 180 0.85 2.61 -25.62
C SER A 180 -0.57 2.55 -26.17
N GLY A 181 -1.50 3.31 -25.59
CA GLY A 181 -2.88 3.39 -26.07
C GLY A 181 -3.79 4.17 -25.12
N LEU A 182 -3.69 5.49 -25.13
CA LEU A 182 -4.60 6.38 -24.42
C LEU A 182 -5.97 6.41 -25.12
N ASP A 183 -6.86 5.46 -24.81
CA ASP A 183 -8.30 5.51 -25.12
C ASP A 183 -9.16 5.10 -23.87
N ALA A 184 -8.69 5.41 -22.66
CA ALA A 184 -9.21 4.85 -21.39
C ALA A 184 -10.31 5.60 -20.59
N PRO A 185 -10.66 6.89 -20.79
CA PRO A 185 -11.67 7.54 -19.93
C PRO A 185 -13.13 7.25 -20.32
N GLU A 186 -13.43 7.16 -21.62
CA GLU A 186 -14.81 7.05 -22.11
C GLU A 186 -15.36 5.64 -21.93
N ALA A 187 -14.55 4.60 -22.22
CA ALA A 187 -14.92 3.21 -21.99
C ALA A 187 -15.21 2.90 -20.49
N SER A 188 -14.44 3.48 -19.56
CA SER A 188 -14.74 3.37 -18.13
C SER A 188 -16.06 4.04 -17.77
N ARG A 189 -16.30 5.26 -18.28
CA ARG A 189 -17.54 6.00 -18.00
C ARG A 189 -18.77 5.24 -18.52
N SER A 190 -18.72 4.71 -19.74
CA SER A 190 -19.83 3.92 -20.30
C SER A 190 -20.14 2.69 -19.45
N ARG A 191 -19.13 1.94 -19.02
CA ARG A 191 -19.35 0.75 -18.17
C ARG A 191 -19.82 1.08 -16.78
N LEU A 192 -19.31 2.16 -16.18
CA LEU A 192 -19.78 2.60 -14.86
C LEU A 192 -21.24 3.08 -14.96
N ALA A 193 -21.63 3.73 -16.05
CA ALA A 193 -23.02 4.07 -16.34
C ALA A 193 -23.90 2.82 -16.52
N GLU A 194 -23.44 1.78 -17.22
CA GLU A 194 -24.12 0.47 -17.29
C GLU A 194 -24.28 -0.18 -15.92
N LEU A 195 -23.31 -0.01 -15.03
CA LEU A 195 -23.37 -0.43 -13.63
C LEU A 195 -24.25 0.49 -12.76
N GLY A 196 -24.86 1.53 -13.33
CA GLY A 196 -25.77 2.45 -12.65
C GLY A 196 -25.08 3.54 -11.83
N PHE A 197 -23.80 3.84 -12.11
CA PHE A 197 -23.04 4.88 -11.43
C PHE A 197 -22.87 6.11 -12.32
N ASP A 198 -23.34 7.26 -11.83
CA ASP A 198 -23.00 8.56 -12.40
C ASP A 198 -21.73 9.10 -11.71
N VAL A 199 -20.59 8.92 -12.37
CA VAL A 199 -19.27 9.25 -11.83
C VAL A 199 -18.41 9.95 -12.87
N ARG A 200 -17.68 10.98 -12.44
CA ARG A 200 -16.60 11.55 -13.23
C ARG A 200 -15.31 10.78 -12.94
N VAL A 201 -14.70 10.24 -13.99
CA VAL A 201 -13.36 9.62 -13.91
C VAL A 201 -12.31 10.64 -14.32
N GLN A 202 -11.30 10.85 -13.47
CA GLN A 202 -10.06 11.55 -13.81
C GLN A 202 -8.89 10.59 -13.70
N VAL A 203 -8.03 10.58 -14.73
CA VAL A 203 -6.78 9.82 -14.73
C VAL A 203 -5.64 10.75 -14.29
N MET A 204 -4.79 10.29 -13.37
CA MET A 204 -3.67 11.07 -12.84
C MET A 204 -2.37 10.25 -12.78
N GLY A 205 -1.22 10.92 -12.88
CA GLY A 205 0.11 10.31 -12.86
C GLY A 205 0.75 10.20 -14.24
N ALA A 206 2.08 10.06 -14.30
CA ALA A 206 2.85 10.05 -15.55
C ALA A 206 2.45 8.90 -16.51
N ASP A 207 1.92 7.79 -15.97
CA ASP A 207 1.60 6.57 -16.73
C ASP A 207 0.10 6.23 -16.77
N GLY A 208 -0.79 7.12 -16.30
CA GLY A 208 -2.23 6.85 -16.28
C GLY A 208 -2.70 5.81 -15.23
N ASP A 209 -1.85 5.50 -14.25
CA ASP A 209 -2.05 4.44 -13.26
C ASP A 209 -3.22 4.66 -12.28
N LEU A 210 -3.80 5.85 -12.19
CA LEU A 210 -4.75 6.21 -11.14
C LEU A 210 -6.07 6.74 -11.70
N ALA A 211 -7.14 5.98 -11.54
CA ALA A 211 -8.51 6.44 -11.75
C ALA A 211 -9.10 6.94 -10.43
N VAL A 212 -9.52 8.20 -10.43
CA VAL A 212 -10.26 8.80 -9.32
C VAL A 212 -11.71 8.98 -9.76
N LEU A 213 -12.62 8.42 -8.97
CA LEU A 213 -14.05 8.48 -9.15
C LEU A 213 -14.61 9.62 -8.30
N TRP A 214 -15.21 10.61 -8.94
CA TRP A 214 -16.06 11.61 -8.28
C TRP A 214 -17.52 11.20 -8.43
N PRO A 215 -18.18 10.77 -7.36
CA PRO A 215 -19.62 10.54 -7.37
C PRO A 215 -20.36 11.83 -7.72
N ALA A 216 -21.38 11.74 -8.57
CA ALA A 216 -22.35 12.81 -8.73
C ALA A 216 -23.10 13.06 -7.40
N ALA A 217 -23.64 14.26 -7.23
CA ALA A 217 -24.43 14.59 -6.04
C ALA A 217 -25.58 13.59 -5.85
N GLY A 218 -25.70 13.02 -4.66
CA GLY A 218 -26.72 12.01 -4.34
C GLY A 218 -26.34 10.56 -4.69
N THR A 219 -25.12 10.30 -5.19
CA THR A 219 -24.63 8.93 -5.37
C THR A 219 -24.46 8.25 -4.01
N ASP A 220 -25.11 7.10 -3.83
CA ASP A 220 -24.98 6.31 -2.61
C ASP A 220 -23.60 5.61 -2.54
N ALA A 221 -22.83 5.97 -1.53
CA ALA A 221 -21.55 5.35 -1.22
C ALA A 221 -21.70 3.87 -0.84
N GLY A 222 -22.84 3.50 -0.26
CA GLY A 222 -23.22 2.12 0.03
C GLY A 222 -23.23 1.27 -1.22
N ALA A 223 -23.97 1.69 -2.25
CA ALA A 223 -24.01 1.02 -3.54
C ALA A 223 -22.63 0.82 -4.20
N LEU A 224 -21.72 1.80 -4.05
CA LEU A 224 -20.34 1.68 -4.54
C LEU A 224 -19.55 0.59 -3.82
N VAL A 225 -19.72 0.45 -2.50
CA VAL A 225 -19.07 -0.61 -1.72
C VAL A 225 -19.68 -1.98 -2.05
N GLU A 226 -20.99 -2.07 -2.24
CA GLU A 226 -21.68 -3.31 -2.63
C GLU A 226 -21.24 -3.81 -4.00
N ARG A 227 -21.04 -2.91 -4.97
CA ARG A 227 -20.62 -3.25 -6.35
C ARG A 227 -19.12 -3.02 -6.58
N ARG A 228 -18.34 -2.93 -5.50
CA ARG A 228 -16.88 -2.65 -5.52
C ARG A 228 -16.14 -3.46 -6.56
N ASP A 229 -16.35 -4.78 -6.59
CA ASP A 229 -15.61 -5.66 -7.48
C ASP A 229 -15.91 -5.40 -8.95
N ALA A 230 -17.16 -5.08 -9.29
CA ALA A 230 -17.55 -4.71 -10.64
C ALA A 230 -16.95 -3.35 -11.04
N VAL A 231 -16.96 -2.36 -10.13
CA VAL A 231 -16.36 -1.03 -10.35
C VAL A 231 -14.86 -1.13 -10.57
N VAL A 232 -14.16 -1.88 -9.72
CA VAL A 232 -12.71 -2.11 -9.84
C VAL A 232 -12.39 -2.85 -11.13
N ALA A 233 -13.16 -3.87 -11.51
CA ALA A 233 -12.98 -4.59 -12.77
C ALA A 233 -13.19 -3.67 -13.99
N ALA A 234 -14.25 -2.86 -13.99
CA ALA A 234 -14.56 -1.94 -15.09
C ALA A 234 -13.43 -0.93 -15.33
N CYS A 235 -12.86 -0.37 -14.26
CA CYS A 235 -11.72 0.57 -14.37
C CYS A 235 -10.43 -0.14 -14.79
N ARG A 236 -10.15 -1.35 -14.28
CA ARG A 236 -8.95 -2.12 -14.66
C ARG A 236 -8.93 -2.49 -16.14
N MET A 237 -10.08 -2.80 -16.72
CA MET A 237 -10.18 -3.08 -18.15
C MET A 237 -9.86 -1.85 -19.02
N ALA A 238 -9.89 -0.65 -18.45
CA ALA A 238 -9.41 0.58 -19.10
C ALA A 238 -7.97 0.92 -18.69
N ALA A 239 -7.16 -0.09 -18.35
CA ALA A 239 -5.77 0.04 -17.93
C ALA A 239 -5.52 0.92 -16.69
N CYS A 240 -6.57 1.28 -15.93
CA CYS A 240 -6.39 2.01 -14.69
C CYS A 240 -5.94 1.05 -13.58
N ARG A 241 -4.78 1.30 -12.99
CA ARG A 241 -4.18 0.39 -12.03
C ARG A 241 -4.76 0.52 -10.61
N TYR A 242 -5.06 1.74 -10.22
CA TYR A 242 -5.62 2.08 -8.92
C TYR A 242 -6.97 2.77 -9.12
N VAL A 243 -7.95 2.39 -8.31
CA VAL A 243 -9.32 2.89 -8.40
C VAL A 243 -9.69 3.46 -7.05
N MET A 244 -10.00 4.75 -7.00
CA MET A 244 -10.32 5.42 -5.75
C MET A 244 -11.62 6.18 -5.80
N LEU A 245 -12.32 6.20 -4.68
CA LEU A 245 -13.42 7.10 -4.42
C LEU A 245 -12.90 8.40 -3.80
N ALA A 246 -13.18 9.55 -4.42
CA ALA A 246 -12.86 10.85 -3.83
C ALA A 246 -13.61 11.05 -2.50
N LEU A 247 -12.93 11.60 -1.48
CA LEU A 247 -13.47 11.77 -0.12
C LEU A 247 -13.87 13.22 0.23
N TYR A 248 -13.97 14.13 -0.75
CA TYR A 248 -14.33 15.54 -0.51
C TYR A 248 -15.84 15.73 -0.44
#